data_AF-A0A8B3CAX4-F1
#
_entry.id   AF-A0A8B3CAX4-F1
#
_cell.length_a   1.000
_cell.length_b   1.000
_cell.length_c   1.000
_cell.angle_alpha   90.00
_cell.angle_beta   90.00
_cell.angle_gamma   90.00
#
_symmetry.space_group_name_H-M   'P 1'
#
loop_
_entity.id
_entity.type
_entity.pdbx_description
1 polymer ?
#
loop_
_entity_poly.entity_id
_entity_poly.type
_entity_poly.pdbx_seq_one_letter_code
_entity_poly.pdbx_strand_id
1 'polypeptide(L)'
;MWRGDIKYDNDPVYNHPPITFLFESKNVGYTIWFTHYSFNLDKLKKERPIQKDDYQMQILIKPKSFYNNTILKANPIYIDRIKETFKTAKEAWAWADGLREKTIYLFDGSDPMNWGEEGDGTTIRLIEVRMVATNEPREELVFPD
;
A
#
# COMPACT_ATOMS: atom_id res chain seq x y z
N MET A 1 6.87 1.11 -7.69
CA MET A 1 5.39 1.08 -7.74
C MET A 1 4.99 0.15 -8.87
N TRP A 2 4.11 -0.81 -8.62
CA TRP A 2 3.49 -1.63 -9.66
C TRP A 2 2.00 -1.28 -9.71
N ARG A 3 1.54 -0.78 -10.86
CA ARG A 3 0.10 -0.69 -11.11
C ARG A 3 -0.37 -2.06 -11.55
N GLY A 4 -1.57 -2.44 -11.11
CA GLY A 4 -2.23 -3.70 -11.40
C GLY A 4 -1.95 -4.23 -12.80
N ASP A 5 -1.86 -5.55 -12.90
CA ASP A 5 -1.78 -6.27 -14.18
C ASP A 5 -2.92 -5.80 -15.10
N ILE A 6 -2.66 -5.65 -16.40
CA ILE A 6 -3.60 -5.10 -17.40
C ILE A 6 -4.94 -5.85 -17.38
N LYS A 7 -4.95 -7.10 -16.90
CA LYS A 7 -6.18 -7.88 -16.67
C LYS A 7 -7.19 -7.20 -15.74
N TYR A 8 -6.75 -6.31 -14.84
CA TYR A 8 -7.63 -5.54 -13.96
C TYR A 8 -8.06 -4.20 -14.56
N ASP A 9 -7.49 -3.76 -15.68
CA ASP A 9 -7.84 -2.50 -16.35
C ASP A 9 -9.29 -2.48 -16.87
N ASN A 10 -9.95 -3.64 -16.93
CA ASN A 10 -11.34 -3.78 -17.35
C ASN A 10 -12.19 -4.61 -16.39
N ASP A 11 -11.68 -4.94 -15.21
CA ASP A 11 -12.44 -5.71 -14.24
C ASP A 11 -13.50 -4.80 -13.57
N PRO A 12 -14.80 -5.05 -13.78
CA PRO A 12 -15.86 -4.18 -13.27
C PRO A 12 -15.96 -4.21 -11.74
N VAL A 13 -15.30 -5.15 -11.07
CA VAL A 13 -15.20 -5.19 -9.61
C VAL A 13 -14.37 -4.04 -9.05
N TYR A 14 -13.55 -3.38 -9.88
CA TYR A 14 -12.75 -2.23 -9.48
C TYR A 14 -13.15 -0.95 -10.22
N ASN A 15 -13.23 0.18 -9.51
CA ASN A 15 -13.36 1.50 -10.12
C ASN A 15 -12.04 1.95 -10.76
N HIS A 16 -10.90 1.51 -10.21
CA HIS A 16 -9.56 1.70 -10.74
C HIS A 16 -8.73 0.44 -10.48
N PRO A 17 -7.78 0.08 -11.36
CA PRO A 17 -6.88 -1.05 -11.13
C PRO A 17 -6.20 -0.96 -9.76
N PRO A 18 -6.07 -2.07 -9.02
CA PRO A 18 -5.33 -2.07 -7.77
C PRO A 18 -3.90 -1.56 -7.97
N ILE A 19 -3.37 -0.83 -6.99
CA ILE A 19 -1.98 -0.35 -7.03
C ILE A 19 -1.20 -1.11 -5.96
N THR A 20 -0.14 -1.82 -6.35
CA THR A 20 0.68 -2.59 -5.43
C THR A 20 2.07 -1.99 -5.30
N PHE A 21 2.50 -1.80 -4.07
CA PHE A 21 3.82 -1.38 -3.68
C PHE A 21 4.54 -2.59 -3.12
N LEU A 22 5.65 -2.93 -3.78
CA LEU A 22 6.53 -3.98 -3.35
C LEU A 22 7.64 -3.40 -2.48
N PHE A 23 7.80 -3.95 -1.29
CA PHE A 23 8.89 -3.62 -0.41
C PHE A 23 9.75 -4.86 -0.19
N GLU A 24 10.91 -4.90 -0.84
CA GLU A 24 11.76 -6.09 -0.87
C GLU A 24 13.20 -5.78 -0.48
N SER A 25 13.84 -6.77 0.16
CA SER A 25 15.29 -6.84 0.33
C SER A 25 15.76 -8.22 -0.07
N LYS A 26 16.48 -8.31 -1.19
CA LYS A 26 17.06 -9.58 -1.67
C LYS A 26 18.14 -10.11 -0.73
N ASN A 27 18.91 -9.21 -0.10
CA ASN A 27 19.98 -9.59 0.82
C ASN A 27 19.42 -10.21 2.11
N VAL A 28 18.35 -9.63 2.66
CA VAL A 28 17.74 -10.09 3.92
C VAL A 28 16.68 -11.16 3.67
N GLY A 29 16.14 -11.25 2.46
CA GLY A 29 15.23 -12.30 2.03
C GLY A 29 13.75 -12.03 2.34
N TYR A 30 13.34 -10.77 2.54
CA TYR A 30 11.93 -10.43 2.75
C TYR A 30 11.30 -9.71 1.57
N THR A 31 10.00 -9.91 1.44
CA THR A 31 9.09 -9.21 0.55
C THR A 31 7.81 -8.92 1.31
N ILE A 32 7.35 -7.67 1.25
CA ILE A 32 6.13 -7.17 1.88
C ILE A 32 5.32 -6.46 0.80
N TRP A 33 4.04 -6.78 0.70
CA TRP A 33 3.13 -6.20 -0.27
C TRP A 33 2.17 -5.24 0.42
N PHE A 34 2.13 -4.01 -0.09
CA PHE A 34 1.10 -3.04 0.23
C PHE A 34 0.23 -2.79 -0.98
N THR A 35 -1.09 -2.87 -0.85
CA THR A 35 -2.02 -2.68 -1.97
C THR A 35 -3.07 -1.64 -1.66
N HIS A 36 -3.37 -0.82 -2.67
CA HIS A 36 -4.53 0.06 -2.74
C HIS A 36 -5.62 -0.63 -3.56
N TYR A 37 -6.81 -0.77 -3.00
CA TYR A 37 -7.99 -1.28 -3.68
C TYR A 37 -9.03 -0.17 -3.85
N SER A 38 -9.59 -0.08 -5.05
CA SER A 38 -10.73 0.79 -5.34
C SER A 38 -11.90 -0.07 -5.81
N PHE A 39 -12.53 -0.82 -4.91
CA PHE A 39 -13.64 -1.71 -5.25
C PHE A 39 -14.90 -0.93 -5.65
N ASN A 40 -15.58 -1.42 -6.69
CA ASN A 40 -16.95 -1.08 -7.00
C ASN A 40 -17.88 -1.97 -6.16
N LEU A 41 -18.37 -1.45 -5.03
CA LEU A 41 -19.16 -2.23 -4.08
C LEU A 41 -20.47 -2.76 -4.68
N ASP A 42 -21.05 -2.06 -5.66
CA ASP A 42 -22.27 -2.52 -6.34
C ASP A 42 -22.06 -3.74 -7.23
N LYS A 43 -20.83 -3.89 -7.75
CA LYS A 43 -20.41 -5.04 -8.54
C LYS A 43 -19.90 -6.15 -7.62
N LEU A 44 -19.04 -5.83 -6.66
CA LEU A 44 -18.45 -6.78 -5.72
C LEU A 44 -19.51 -7.56 -4.91
N LYS A 45 -20.58 -6.88 -4.45
CA LYS A 45 -21.66 -7.52 -3.67
C LYS A 45 -22.42 -8.60 -4.44
N LYS A 46 -22.29 -8.66 -5.77
CA LYS A 46 -22.92 -9.69 -6.61
C LYS A 46 -22.09 -10.97 -6.68
N GLU A 47 -20.80 -10.91 -6.35
CA GLU A 47 -19.89 -12.05 -6.40
C GLU A 47 -19.67 -12.66 -5.01
N ARG A 48 -19.60 -11.82 -3.97
CA ARG A 48 -19.46 -12.27 -2.58
C ARG A 48 -19.98 -11.24 -1.57
N PRO A 49 -20.22 -11.64 -0.31
CA PRO A 49 -20.50 -10.68 0.76
C PRO A 49 -19.38 -9.64 0.92
N ILE A 50 -19.80 -8.40 1.22
CA ILE A 50 -18.89 -7.29 1.51
C ILE A 50 -18.25 -7.48 2.88
N GLN A 51 -16.93 -7.43 2.90
CA GLN A 51 -16.08 -7.49 4.08
C GLN A 51 -15.68 -6.08 4.50
N LYS A 52 -15.22 -5.94 5.75
CA LYS A 52 -14.71 -4.66 6.28
C LYS A 52 -13.57 -4.09 5.43
N ASP A 53 -12.82 -4.97 4.77
CA ASP A 53 -11.68 -4.59 3.95
C ASP A 53 -12.06 -4.27 2.48
N ASP A 54 -13.34 -4.35 2.12
CA ASP A 54 -13.75 -4.01 0.74
C ASP A 54 -14.03 -2.51 0.56
N TYR A 55 -14.16 -1.77 1.66
CA TYR A 55 -14.49 -0.35 1.60
C TYR A 55 -13.36 0.47 0.95
N GLN A 56 -13.80 1.47 0.19
CA GLN A 56 -12.96 2.23 -0.72
C GLN A 56 -11.81 2.93 0.00
N MET A 57 -10.60 2.56 -0.39
CA MET A 57 -9.38 3.20 0.07
C MET A 57 -9.22 4.54 -0.65
N GLN A 58 -8.61 5.51 0.02
CA GLN A 58 -8.59 6.89 -0.47
C GLN A 58 -7.28 7.23 -1.19
N ILE A 59 -7.40 7.95 -2.30
CA ILE A 59 -6.29 8.74 -2.85
C ILE A 59 -6.55 10.20 -2.46
N LEU A 60 -5.72 10.72 -1.56
CA LEU A 60 -5.86 12.08 -1.04
C LEU A 60 -5.01 13.03 -1.88
N ILE A 61 -5.65 14.05 -2.44
CA ILE A 61 -4.97 15.22 -2.97
C ILE A 61 -5.00 16.31 -1.90
N LYS A 62 -3.82 16.81 -1.52
CA LYS A 62 -3.65 17.83 -0.48
C LYS A 62 -2.76 18.95 -0.97
N PRO A 63 -2.86 20.18 -0.41
CA PRO A 63 -1.89 21.23 -0.71
C PRO A 63 -0.47 20.81 -0.28
N LYS A 64 0.56 21.28 -0.97
CA LYS A 64 1.96 21.01 -0.63
C LYS A 64 2.35 21.47 0.77
N SER A 65 1.67 22.50 1.30
CA SER A 65 1.83 22.92 2.71
C SER A 65 1.47 21.81 3.70
N PHE A 66 0.59 20.87 3.36
CA PHE A 66 0.25 19.72 4.19
C PHE A 66 1.47 18.80 4.43
N TYR A 67 2.34 18.65 3.43
CA TYR A 67 3.59 17.89 3.59
C TYR A 67 4.47 18.49 4.69
N ASN A 68 4.77 19.79 4.59
CA ASN A 68 5.64 20.47 5.53
C ASN A 68 5.00 20.62 6.93
N ASN A 69 3.71 20.91 6.99
CA ASN A 69 3.04 21.28 8.24
C ASN A 69 2.49 20.09 9.01
N THR A 70 2.23 18.96 8.35
CA THR A 70 1.61 17.78 8.96
C THR A 70 2.50 16.56 8.81
N ILE A 71 2.83 16.15 7.58
CA ILE A 71 3.52 14.88 7.33
C ILE A 71 4.90 14.86 7.98
N LEU A 72 5.74 15.86 7.71
CA LEU A 72 7.09 15.91 8.28
C LEU A 72 7.09 15.99 9.82
N LYS A 73 6.07 16.62 10.41
CA LYS A 73 5.92 16.72 11.87
C LYS A 73 5.40 15.44 12.52
N ALA A 74 4.68 14.61 11.77
CA ALA A 74 4.19 13.32 12.23
C ALA A 74 5.28 12.23 12.28
N ASN A 75 6.54 12.58 11.98
CA ASN A 75 7.69 11.67 11.95
C ASN A 75 7.44 10.47 11.01
N PRO A 76 7.37 10.70 9.69
CA PRO A 76 7.00 9.66 8.75
C PRO A 76 8.09 8.59 8.68
N ILE A 77 7.67 7.36 8.41
CA ILE A 77 8.62 6.27 8.16
C ILE A 77 9.15 6.42 6.73
N TYR A 78 10.46 6.65 6.62
CA TYR A 78 11.14 6.65 5.33
C TYR A 78 11.44 5.20 4.93
N ILE A 79 10.73 4.72 3.91
CA ILE A 79 10.82 3.34 3.42
C ILE A 79 12.26 2.95 3.05
N ASP A 80 13.01 3.84 2.41
CA ASP A 80 14.42 3.59 2.09
C ASP A 80 15.33 3.46 3.31
N ARG A 81 14.97 4.08 4.43
CA ARG A 81 15.75 3.95 5.68
C ARG A 81 15.37 2.67 6.40
N ILE A 82 14.07 2.40 6.55
CA ILE A 82 13.61 1.23 7.32
C ILE A 82 14.04 -0.08 6.66
N LYS A 83 14.14 -0.12 5.33
CA LYS A 83 14.54 -1.35 4.60
C LYS A 83 15.91 -1.86 4.99
N GLU A 84 16.82 -0.94 5.31
CA GLU A 84 18.21 -1.20 5.68
C GLU A 84 18.36 -1.50 7.18
N THR A 85 17.32 -1.23 7.98
CA THR A 85 17.36 -1.46 9.45
C THR A 85 17.09 -2.90 9.84
N PHE A 86 16.33 -3.64 9.04
CA PHE A 86 16.02 -5.04 9.34
C PHE A 86 17.26 -5.90 9.12
N LYS A 87 17.67 -6.62 10.17
CA LYS A 87 18.79 -7.57 10.12
C LYS A 87 18.34 -8.94 9.65
N THR A 88 17.06 -9.26 9.83
CA THR A 88 16.48 -10.55 9.44
C THR A 88 15.12 -10.38 8.77
N ALA A 89 14.71 -11.35 7.95
CA ALA A 89 13.38 -11.34 7.35
C ALA A 89 12.26 -11.38 8.40
N LYS A 90 12.49 -12.10 9.51
CA LYS A 90 11.53 -12.19 10.63
C LYS A 90 11.24 -10.84 11.28
N GLU A 91 12.26 -9.98 11.44
CA GLU A 91 12.05 -8.61 11.94
C GLU A 91 11.18 -7.79 10.98
N ALA A 92 11.43 -7.91 9.67
CA ALA A 92 10.65 -7.22 8.65
C ALA A 92 9.19 -7.71 8.62
N TRP A 93 8.96 -9.02 8.72
CA TRP A 93 7.62 -9.60 8.76
C TRP A 93 6.86 -9.21 10.03
N ALA A 94 7.50 -9.27 11.19
CA ALA A 94 6.89 -8.83 12.45
C ALA A 94 6.52 -7.33 12.42
N TRP A 95 7.38 -6.49 11.84
CA TRP A 95 7.07 -5.09 11.61
C TRP A 95 5.86 -4.93 10.69
N ALA A 96 5.82 -5.66 9.57
CA ALA A 96 4.74 -5.59 8.60
C ALA A 96 3.40 -6.08 9.18
N ASP A 97 3.39 -7.15 9.95
CA ASP A 97 2.20 -7.66 10.64
C ASP A 97 1.64 -6.63 11.63
N GLY A 98 2.51 -5.86 12.29
CA GLY A 98 2.12 -4.72 13.14
C GLY A 98 1.42 -3.57 12.39
N LEU A 99 1.34 -3.63 11.05
CA LEU A 99 0.68 -2.62 10.21
C LEU A 99 -0.70 -3.04 9.69
N ARG A 100 -1.11 -4.32 9.82
CA ARG A 100 -2.33 -4.86 9.18
C ARG A 100 -3.61 -4.09 9.52
N GLU A 101 -3.77 -3.69 10.77
CA GLU A 101 -4.97 -2.96 11.26
C GLU A 101 -4.82 -1.43 11.18
N LYS A 102 -3.73 -0.92 10.60
CA LYS A 102 -3.44 0.52 10.55
C LYS A 102 -3.84 1.11 9.21
N THR A 103 -4.34 2.35 9.22
CA THR A 103 -4.45 3.16 8.00
C THR A 103 -3.07 3.68 7.64
N ILE A 104 -2.58 3.31 6.46
CA ILE A 104 -1.24 3.66 5.97
C ILE A 104 -1.43 4.54 4.74
N TYR A 105 -0.75 5.68 4.70
CA TYR A 105 -0.67 6.52 3.51
C TYR A 105 0.75 6.50 2.97
N LEU A 106 0.91 6.09 1.71
CA LEU A 106 2.16 6.20 0.99
C LEU A 106 2.25 7.53 0.25
N PHE A 107 3.42 8.14 0.38
CA PHE A 107 3.85 9.29 -0.39
C PHE A 107 4.98 8.85 -1.32
N ASP A 108 4.71 8.83 -2.63
CA ASP A 108 5.73 8.48 -3.62
C ASP A 108 6.45 9.75 -4.09
N GLY A 109 7.71 9.90 -3.69
CA GLY A 109 8.56 11.02 -4.09
C GLY A 109 8.89 11.05 -5.59
N SER A 110 8.66 9.96 -6.31
CA SER A 110 8.86 9.88 -7.77
C SER A 110 7.62 10.23 -8.56
N ASP A 111 6.44 10.37 -7.92
CA ASP A 111 5.22 10.78 -8.61
C ASP A 111 5.41 12.23 -9.13
N PRO A 112 5.26 12.50 -10.44
CA PRO A 112 5.37 13.84 -11.00
C PRO A 112 4.42 14.85 -10.34
N MET A 113 3.27 14.38 -9.82
CA MET A 113 2.36 15.24 -9.06
C MET A 113 2.94 15.72 -7.73
N ASN A 114 3.87 14.96 -7.13
CA ASN A 114 4.50 15.30 -5.85
C ASN A 114 5.74 16.17 -6.02
N TRP A 115 6.57 15.92 -7.05
CA TRP A 115 7.87 16.58 -7.22
C TRP A 115 8.31 16.85 -8.67
N GLY A 116 7.51 16.50 -9.68
CA GLY A 116 7.88 16.68 -11.09
C GLY A 116 7.75 18.11 -11.58
N GLU A 117 8.47 18.42 -12.66
CA GLU A 117 8.34 19.67 -13.43
C GLU A 117 6.96 19.81 -14.10
N GLU A 118 6.25 18.69 -14.28
CA GLU A 118 4.91 18.61 -14.90
C GLU A 118 3.75 18.87 -13.94
N GLY A 119 4.01 18.91 -12.62
CA GLY A 119 3.02 19.31 -11.62
C GLY A 119 3.02 20.82 -11.41
N ASP A 120 1.89 21.42 -11.04
CA ASP A 120 1.83 22.84 -10.66
C ASP A 120 2.61 23.16 -9.36
N GLY A 121 3.14 22.12 -8.71
CA GLY A 121 3.89 22.21 -7.45
C GLY A 121 3.04 22.66 -6.26
N THR A 122 1.71 22.78 -6.40
CA THR A 122 0.81 23.28 -5.35
C THR A 122 0.18 22.16 -4.54
N THR A 123 0.13 20.95 -5.09
CA THR A 123 -0.49 19.78 -4.45
C THR A 123 0.46 18.61 -4.29
N ILE A 124 0.06 17.66 -3.44
CA ILE A 124 0.66 16.36 -3.25
C ILE A 124 -0.45 15.29 -3.29
N ARG A 125 -0.07 14.07 -3.63
CA ARG A 125 -0.88 12.86 -3.61
C ARG A 125 -0.39 11.91 -2.52
N LEU A 126 -1.32 11.45 -1.69
CA LEU A 126 -1.13 10.36 -0.74
C LEU A 126 -2.04 9.21 -1.14
N ILE A 127 -1.50 8.00 -1.18
CA ILE A 127 -2.26 6.80 -1.55
C ILE A 127 -2.44 5.97 -0.28
N GLU A 128 -3.68 5.81 0.17
CA GLU A 128 -3.98 4.86 1.22
C GLU A 128 -3.66 3.46 0.72
N VAL A 129 -2.95 2.67 1.53
CA VAL A 129 -2.59 1.28 1.26
C VAL A 129 -2.83 0.41 2.48
N ARG A 130 -2.90 -0.90 2.27
CA ARG A 130 -2.95 -1.91 3.33
C ARG A 130 -1.85 -2.92 3.12
N MET A 131 -1.29 -3.41 4.23
CA MET A 131 -0.42 -4.57 4.20
C MET A 131 -1.26 -5.81 3.90
N VAL A 132 -1.04 -6.44 2.74
CA VAL A 132 -1.85 -7.58 2.29
C VAL A 132 -1.13 -8.90 2.48
N ALA A 133 0.18 -8.95 2.26
CA ALA A 133 0.96 -10.18 2.32
C ALA A 133 2.43 -9.93 2.67
N THR A 134 3.07 -11.01 3.11
CA THR A 134 4.53 -11.14 3.24
C THR A 134 4.96 -12.48 2.63
N ASN A 135 6.25 -12.63 2.33
CA ASN A 135 6.80 -13.91 1.87
C ASN A 135 7.21 -14.81 3.06
N GLU A 136 6.68 -14.54 4.25
CA GLU A 136 6.90 -15.38 5.42
C GLU A 136 6.33 -16.77 5.14
N PRO A 137 7.12 -17.84 5.30
CA PRO A 137 6.60 -19.20 5.29
C PRO A 137 5.61 -19.35 6.44
N ARG A 138 4.32 -19.45 6.13
CA ARG A 138 3.29 -19.77 7.11
C ARG A 138 3.03 -21.27 7.01
N GLU A 139 3.24 -22.00 8.09
CA GLU A 139 2.81 -23.39 8.18
C GLU A 139 1.27 -23.40 8.03
N GLU A 140 0.77 -24.09 7.01
CA GLU A 140 -0.66 -24.42 6.96
C GLU A 140 -0.95 -25.33 8.16
N LEU A 141 -1.78 -24.85 9.09
CA LEU A 141 -2.36 -25.71 10.10
C LEU A 141 -3.31 -26.66 9.39
N VAL A 142 -2.81 -27.86 9.04
CA VAL A 142 -3.63 -28.95 8.54
C VAL A 142 -4.45 -29.47 9.71
N PHE A 143 -5.73 -29.16 9.74
CA PHE A 143 -6.66 -29.82 10.66
C PHE A 143 -7.06 -31.16 10.03
N PRO A 144 -6.86 -32.31 10.72
CA PRO A 144 -7.40 -33.58 10.23
C PRO A 144 -8.93 -33.54 10.23
N ASP A 145 -9.53 -34.17 9.22
CA ASP A 145 -10.98 -34.31 9.01
C ASP A 145 -11.71 -34.92 10.22
#